data_AF-A0A0B3STS2-F1
#
_entry.id   AF-A0A0B3STS2-F1
#
_cell.length_a   1.000
_cell.length_b   1.000
_cell.length_c   1.000
_cell.angle_alpha   90.00
_cell.angle_beta   90.00
_cell.angle_gamma   90.00
#
_symmetry.space_group_name_H-M   'P 1'
#
loop_
_entity.id
_entity.type
_entity.pdbx_description
1 polymer ?
#
loop_
_entity_poly.entity_id
_entity_poly.type
_entity_poly.pdbx_seq_one_letter_code
_entity_poly.pdbx_strand_id
1 'polypeptide(L)'
;MPNLLIHIGQGKTGSTSIQNFLRTNPEMLRDAGVLFPETGKHTNHQDIFSYLTDDVKQHDPRLSGARADNRKRALGEAFWKDARDTIRKTNPRLVILSCENQFRPFPAAALQRLTEELRPLFSHIDVCAYLRDPASHFLSSAQQDLKKRPDFAIPSRSYFRDTLDPWRLHGPGPLTCVRFARSELAGQDVVTDFCQRFAGIDPAGAKHSATEDNTSLSPEAMEIMQRYLRGEIDAPTRYHAKRTQRMKALVQEADGNCPGFSRPRLRDGLKEAIEARAQDLDWLDQTFGVRFPDIGQPALSPEEADQRIRGLSRVSDVCVTDPDRIEALQAEIARLAAGRRSLFDLFARGASN
;
A
#
# COMPACT_ATOMS: atom_id res chain seq x y z
N MET A 1 2.26 -4.91 32.09
CA MET A 1 2.89 -4.78 30.76
C MET A 1 1.77 -4.58 29.75
N PRO A 2 1.90 -3.68 28.77
CA PRO A 2 0.90 -3.47 27.72
C PRO A 2 0.66 -4.72 26.86
N ASN A 3 -0.43 -4.71 26.11
CA ASN A 3 -0.62 -5.59 24.95
C ASN A 3 -0.01 -4.92 23.70
N LEU A 4 0.38 -5.72 22.71
CA LEU A 4 0.83 -5.26 21.40
C LEU A 4 -0.09 -5.80 20.30
N LEU A 5 -0.49 -4.92 19.40
CA LEU A 5 -1.09 -5.27 18.13
C LEU A 5 -0.14 -4.91 16.99
N ILE A 6 0.18 -5.90 16.17
CA ILE A 6 0.98 -5.75 14.95
C ILE A 6 0.04 -5.81 13.75
N HIS A 7 -0.12 -4.70 13.03
CA HIS A 7 -0.89 -4.65 11.79
C HIS A 7 0.05 -4.73 10.57
N ILE A 8 0.06 -5.89 9.91
CA ILE A 8 0.88 -6.20 8.72
C ILE A 8 0.07 -6.13 7.42
N GLY A 9 -1.12 -5.54 7.42
CA GLY A 9 -2.13 -5.68 6.36
C GLY A 9 -1.61 -5.48 4.93
N GLN A 10 -2.23 -6.20 3.99
CA GLN A 10 -1.87 -6.16 2.58
C GLN A 10 -1.91 -4.73 2.04
N GLY A 11 -1.05 -4.42 1.05
CA GLY A 11 -1.19 -3.16 0.33
C GLY A 11 -2.62 -3.01 -0.21
N LYS A 12 -3.16 -1.78 -0.25
CA LYS A 12 -4.46 -1.49 -0.88
C LYS A 12 -5.70 -2.11 -0.19
N THR A 13 -5.57 -2.45 1.09
CA THR A 13 -6.69 -2.86 1.96
C THR A 13 -6.98 -1.84 3.07
N GLY A 14 -6.79 -0.55 2.77
CA GLY A 14 -7.14 0.53 3.71
C GLY A 14 -6.08 0.83 4.79
N SER A 15 -4.91 0.20 4.75
CA SER A 15 -3.82 0.42 5.72
C SER A 15 -3.44 1.90 5.87
N THR A 16 -3.42 2.67 4.78
CA THR A 16 -3.14 4.11 4.83
C THR A 16 -4.23 4.89 5.58
N SER A 17 -5.51 4.52 5.43
CA SER A 17 -6.62 5.16 6.16
C SER A 17 -6.52 4.86 7.66
N ILE A 18 -6.27 3.60 8.03
CA ILE A 18 -6.03 3.20 9.43
C ILE A 18 -4.85 3.98 10.03
N GLN A 19 -3.71 3.99 9.35
CA GLN A 19 -2.49 4.65 9.81
C GLN A 19 -2.65 6.16 9.95
N ASN A 20 -3.31 6.82 9.00
CA ASN A 20 -3.59 8.24 9.09
C ASN A 20 -4.54 8.56 10.25
N PHE A 21 -5.58 7.74 10.45
CA PHE A 21 -6.47 7.87 11.59
C PHE A 21 -5.69 7.80 12.92
N LEU A 22 -4.87 6.75 13.10
CA LEU A 22 -4.11 6.56 14.33
C LEU A 22 -3.14 7.72 14.60
N ARG A 23 -2.46 8.21 13.55
CA ARG A 23 -1.50 9.33 13.66
C ARG A 23 -2.16 10.68 13.94
N THR A 24 -3.38 10.91 13.43
CA THR A 24 -4.06 12.22 13.54
C THR A 24 -4.91 12.36 14.80
N ASN A 25 -5.10 11.27 15.56
CA ASN A 25 -5.95 11.22 16.75
C ASN A 25 -5.19 10.79 18.04
N PRO A 26 -3.98 11.32 18.34
CA PRO A 26 -3.17 10.83 19.47
C PRO A 26 -3.81 11.07 20.85
N GLU A 27 -4.58 12.14 21.02
CA GLU A 27 -5.27 12.44 22.30
C GLU A 27 -6.38 11.42 22.58
N MET A 28 -7.24 11.16 21.60
CA MET A 28 -8.28 10.13 21.68
C MET A 28 -7.69 8.75 21.98
N LEU A 29 -6.59 8.39 21.29
CA LEU A 29 -5.92 7.12 21.55
C LEU A 29 -5.40 7.04 22.99
N ARG A 30 -4.73 8.09 23.46
CA ARG A 30 -4.20 8.15 24.83
C ARG A 30 -5.30 8.02 25.87
N ASP A 31 -6.43 8.70 25.68
CA ASP A 31 -7.57 8.65 26.62
C ASP A 31 -8.21 7.25 26.66
N ALA A 32 -8.11 6.48 25.57
CA ALA A 32 -8.50 5.06 25.51
C ALA A 32 -7.40 4.07 25.96
N GLY A 33 -6.27 4.58 26.45
CA GLY A 33 -5.10 3.78 26.86
C GLY A 33 -4.38 3.11 25.67
N VAL A 34 -4.51 3.65 24.47
CA VAL A 34 -3.87 3.15 23.25
C VAL A 34 -2.70 4.05 22.87
N LEU A 35 -1.56 3.45 22.53
CA LEU A 35 -0.39 4.13 22.02
C LEU A 35 -0.11 3.69 20.58
N PHE A 36 -0.10 4.64 19.65
CA PHE A 36 0.49 4.49 18.33
C PHE A 36 1.82 5.26 18.32
N PRO A 37 2.99 4.58 18.36
CA PRO A 37 4.28 5.26 18.42
C PRO A 37 4.53 6.21 17.24
N GLU A 38 5.50 7.12 17.42
CA GLU A 38 5.92 8.05 16.38
C GLU A 38 6.44 7.31 15.14
N THR A 39 6.00 7.75 13.96
CA THR A 39 6.33 7.18 12.66
C THR A 39 7.29 8.07 11.85
N GLY A 40 7.72 9.19 12.44
CA GLY A 40 8.66 10.15 11.86
C GLY A 40 8.07 10.80 10.61
N LYS A 41 8.77 10.67 9.48
CA LYS A 41 8.32 11.21 8.19
C LYS A 41 7.32 10.31 7.47
N HIS A 42 7.10 9.09 7.98
CA HIS A 42 6.21 8.11 7.39
C HIS A 42 4.85 8.13 8.09
N THR A 43 3.85 7.51 7.47
CA THR A 43 2.55 7.26 8.11
C THR A 43 2.54 5.94 8.89
N ASN A 44 3.61 5.14 8.78
CA ASN A 44 3.70 3.80 9.32
C ASN A 44 5.07 3.54 9.97
N HIS A 45 5.21 2.39 10.62
CA HIS A 45 6.39 2.04 11.42
C HIS A 45 7.50 1.33 10.63
N GLN A 46 7.62 1.59 9.32
CA GLN A 46 8.59 0.88 8.48
C GLN A 46 10.05 0.98 8.97
N ASP A 47 10.42 2.09 9.59
CA ASP A 47 11.77 2.27 10.14
C ASP A 47 11.98 1.39 11.38
N ILE A 48 11.01 1.35 12.31
CA ILE A 48 11.06 0.47 13.48
C ILE A 48 11.17 -1.01 13.05
N PHE A 49 10.35 -1.45 12.09
CA PHE A 49 10.42 -2.83 11.62
C PHE A 49 11.77 -3.17 10.99
N SER A 50 12.39 -2.23 10.27
CA SER A 50 13.73 -2.46 9.68
C SER A 50 14.79 -2.79 10.73
N TYR A 51 14.64 -2.27 11.96
CA TYR A 51 15.49 -2.63 13.10
C TYR A 51 15.06 -3.95 13.75
N LEU A 52 13.75 -4.10 14.02
CA LEU A 52 13.22 -5.26 14.76
C LEU A 52 13.44 -6.58 14.00
N THR A 53 13.35 -6.57 12.67
CA THR A 53 13.53 -7.77 11.85
C THR A 53 14.96 -7.94 11.32
N ASP A 54 15.82 -6.93 11.48
CA ASP A 54 17.12 -6.80 10.80
C ASP A 54 17.05 -6.99 9.26
N ASP A 55 15.86 -6.76 8.69
CA ASP A 55 15.58 -6.98 7.28
C ASP A 55 15.06 -5.66 6.66
N VAL A 56 15.97 -4.98 5.97
CA VAL A 56 15.71 -3.70 5.32
C VAL A 56 15.07 -3.92 3.95
N LYS A 57 13.78 -3.56 3.81
CA LYS A 57 13.11 -3.56 2.50
C LYS A 57 13.70 -2.47 1.60
N GLN A 58 14.31 -2.88 0.48
CA GLN A 58 14.78 -1.97 -0.56
C GLN A 58 13.67 -1.70 -1.57
N HIS A 59 13.43 -0.42 -1.82
CA HIS A 59 12.46 0.03 -2.83
C HIS A 59 13.14 0.57 -4.10
N ASP A 60 14.42 0.96 -4.00
CA ASP A 60 15.22 1.48 -5.11
C ASP A 60 16.64 0.88 -5.03
N PRO A 61 17.05 0.06 -6.00
CA PRO A 61 18.41 -0.47 -6.08
C PRO A 61 19.49 0.62 -6.09
N ARG A 62 19.18 1.82 -6.62
CA ARG A 62 20.12 2.96 -6.68
C ARG A 62 20.37 3.62 -5.34
N LEU A 63 19.48 3.40 -4.36
CA LEU A 63 19.59 3.87 -2.98
C LEU A 63 19.92 2.73 -2.01
N SER A 64 20.25 1.54 -2.54
CA SER A 64 20.58 0.35 -1.76
C SER A 64 22.09 0.25 -1.48
N GLY A 65 22.45 -0.40 -0.38
CA GLY A 65 23.85 -0.69 -0.02
C GLY A 65 24.09 -0.61 1.49
N ALA A 66 25.15 -1.27 1.97
CA ALA A 66 25.42 -1.46 3.40
C ALA A 66 25.33 -0.16 4.23
N ARG A 67 25.82 0.97 3.70
CA ARG A 67 25.76 2.26 4.40
C ARG A 67 24.33 2.80 4.53
N ALA A 68 23.50 2.66 3.49
CA ALA A 68 22.11 3.08 3.51
C ALA A 68 21.30 2.20 4.48
N ASP A 69 21.60 0.90 4.51
CA ASP A 69 20.93 -0.08 5.36
C ASP A 69 21.28 0.16 6.83
N ASN A 70 22.56 0.40 7.13
CA ASN A 70 23.00 0.76 8.47
C ASN A 70 22.36 2.07 8.96
N ARG A 71 22.14 3.03 8.06
CA ARG A 71 21.42 4.27 8.41
C ARG A 71 19.95 3.98 8.74
N LYS A 72 19.25 3.16 7.95
CA LYS A 72 17.87 2.77 8.22
C LYS A 72 17.75 1.99 9.53
N ARG A 73 18.69 1.07 9.82
CA ARG A 73 18.76 0.35 11.09
C ARG A 73 18.95 1.29 12.28
N ALA A 74 19.92 2.21 12.21
CA ALA A 74 20.17 3.18 13.27
C ALA A 74 18.97 4.11 13.51
N LEU A 75 18.28 4.51 12.43
CA LEU A 75 17.05 5.28 12.54
C LEU A 75 15.92 4.47 13.20
N GLY A 76 15.73 3.22 12.77
CA GLY A 76 14.77 2.30 13.35
C GLY A 76 15.03 2.02 14.83
N GLU A 77 16.29 1.85 15.22
CA GLU A 77 16.73 1.68 16.61
C GLU A 77 16.39 2.90 17.46
N ALA A 78 16.65 4.11 16.95
CA ALA A 78 16.32 5.35 17.64
C ALA A 78 14.80 5.48 17.87
N PHE A 79 13.99 5.27 16.82
CA PHE A 79 12.54 5.30 16.95
C PHE A 79 12.02 4.21 17.89
N TRP A 80 12.62 3.01 17.85
CA TRP A 80 12.24 1.94 18.77
C TRP A 80 12.59 2.28 20.22
N LYS A 81 13.76 2.87 20.46
CA LYS A 81 14.13 3.35 21.79
C LYS A 81 13.14 4.39 22.31
N ASP A 82 12.78 5.38 21.50
CA ASP A 82 11.81 6.41 21.88
C ASP A 82 10.41 5.82 22.13
N ALA A 83 9.99 4.84 21.34
CA ALA A 83 8.76 4.09 21.56
C ALA A 83 8.80 3.36 22.92
N ARG A 84 9.88 2.65 23.24
CA ARG A 84 10.05 1.96 24.54
C ARG A 84 10.00 2.93 25.72
N ASP A 85 10.65 4.08 25.60
CA ASP A 85 10.62 5.09 26.66
C ASP A 85 9.22 5.69 26.84
N THR A 86 8.49 5.90 25.75
CA THR A 86 7.08 6.35 25.79
C THR A 86 6.17 5.30 26.41
N ILE A 87 6.33 4.02 26.04
CA ILE A 87 5.59 2.89 26.63
C ILE A 87 5.79 2.84 28.14
N ARG A 88 7.02 2.97 28.63
CA ARG A 88 7.32 2.97 30.06
C ARG A 88 6.71 4.16 30.79
N LYS A 89 6.77 5.36 30.19
CA LYS A 89 6.25 6.60 30.80
C LYS A 89 4.73 6.64 30.87
N THR A 90 4.06 6.13 29.83
CA THR A 90 2.60 6.25 29.69
C THR A 90 1.85 4.99 30.13
N ASN A 91 2.54 3.85 30.23
CA ASN A 91 1.98 2.55 30.58
C ASN A 91 0.63 2.27 29.90
N PRO A 92 0.58 2.29 28.55
CA PRO A 92 -0.67 2.13 27.83
C PRO A 92 -1.24 0.73 28.05
N ARG A 93 -2.54 0.58 27.83
CA ARG A 93 -3.20 -0.73 27.75
C ARG A 93 -2.77 -1.47 26.48
N LEU A 94 -2.70 -0.77 25.36
CA LEU A 94 -2.42 -1.33 24.04
C LEU A 94 -1.39 -0.47 23.29
N VAL A 95 -0.43 -1.12 22.64
CA VAL A 95 0.48 -0.49 21.67
C VAL A 95 0.13 -1.03 20.29
N ILE A 96 0.10 -0.16 19.28
CA ILE A 96 -0.18 -0.56 17.89
C ILE A 96 1.03 -0.24 17.01
N LEU A 97 1.66 -1.27 16.45
CA LEU A 97 2.67 -1.13 15.39
C LEU A 97 2.04 -1.53 14.06
N SER A 98 1.91 -0.58 13.14
CA SER A 98 1.38 -0.84 11.79
C SER A 98 2.40 -0.57 10.70
N CYS A 99 2.52 -1.51 9.76
CA CYS A 99 3.29 -1.34 8.53
C CYS A 99 2.90 -2.39 7.47
N GLU A 100 2.28 -1.94 6.37
CA GLU A 100 1.88 -2.79 5.24
C GLU A 100 3.07 -3.36 4.47
N ASN A 101 4.26 -2.77 4.61
CA ASN A 101 5.48 -3.31 4.02
C ASN A 101 5.90 -4.66 4.63
N GLN A 102 5.28 -5.05 5.75
CA GLN A 102 5.48 -6.35 6.39
C GLN A 102 4.60 -7.45 5.79
N PHE A 103 3.68 -7.12 4.88
CA PHE A 103 3.00 -8.10 4.04
C PHE A 103 3.95 -8.60 2.93
N ARG A 104 4.97 -9.36 3.33
CA ARG A 104 5.95 -9.99 2.45
C ARG A 104 6.52 -11.25 3.11
N PRO A 105 7.16 -12.13 2.33
CA PRO A 105 7.90 -13.26 2.89
C PRO A 105 9.03 -12.80 3.80
N PHE A 106 9.20 -13.50 4.93
CA PHE A 106 10.31 -13.31 5.87
C PHE A 106 11.03 -14.63 6.12
N PRO A 107 12.37 -14.60 6.28
CA PRO A 107 13.10 -15.74 6.84
C PRO A 107 12.74 -15.92 8.31
N ALA A 108 12.77 -17.17 8.81
CA ALA A 108 12.44 -17.49 10.20
C ALA A 108 13.28 -16.67 11.20
N ALA A 109 14.57 -16.47 10.92
CA ALA A 109 15.48 -15.69 11.77
C ALA A 109 15.02 -14.23 11.98
N ALA A 110 14.42 -13.60 10.97
CA ALA A 110 13.93 -12.22 11.08
C ALA A 110 12.71 -12.11 12.02
N LEU A 111 11.80 -13.10 11.97
CA LEU A 111 10.63 -13.14 12.86
C LEU A 111 10.99 -13.61 14.28
N GLN A 112 12.01 -14.47 14.42
CA GLN A 112 12.58 -14.82 15.72
C GLN A 112 13.18 -13.60 16.40
N ARG A 113 14.01 -12.82 15.68
CA ARG A 113 14.55 -11.55 16.19
C ARG A 113 13.46 -10.58 16.61
N LEU A 114 12.45 -10.39 15.75
CA LEU A 114 11.28 -9.56 16.07
C LEU A 114 10.63 -10.02 17.39
N THR A 115 10.48 -11.33 17.57
CA THR A 115 9.90 -11.92 18.77
C THR A 115 10.75 -11.68 20.02
N GLU A 116 12.07 -11.83 19.92
CA GLU A 116 13.02 -11.58 21.00
C GLU A 116 13.02 -10.13 21.47
N GLU A 117 12.92 -9.16 20.54
CA GLU A 117 12.86 -7.74 20.86
C GLU A 117 11.53 -7.32 21.51
N LEU A 118 10.43 -8.00 21.17
CA LEU A 118 9.08 -7.62 21.62
C LEU A 118 8.66 -8.31 22.92
N ARG A 119 8.91 -9.62 23.08
CA ARG A 119 8.41 -10.41 24.23
C ARG A 119 8.74 -9.83 25.61
N PRO A 120 9.91 -9.22 25.87
CA PRO A 120 10.22 -8.65 27.17
C PRO A 120 9.35 -7.44 27.57
N LEU A 121 8.64 -6.83 26.62
CA LEU A 121 7.92 -5.57 26.81
C LEU A 121 6.40 -5.73 26.87
N PHE A 122 5.87 -6.83 26.34
CA PHE A 122 4.44 -7.03 26.13
C PHE A 122 3.96 -8.30 26.80
N SER A 123 2.80 -8.22 27.45
CA SER A 123 2.17 -9.40 28.08
C SER A 123 1.47 -10.29 27.06
N HIS A 124 0.95 -9.68 25.99
CA HIS A 124 0.24 -10.36 24.91
C HIS A 124 0.55 -9.64 23.59
N ILE A 125 0.73 -10.40 22.52
CA ILE A 125 1.03 -9.88 21.17
C ILE A 125 0.04 -10.51 20.19
N ASP A 126 -0.72 -9.70 19.48
CA ASP A 126 -1.58 -10.13 18.38
C ASP A 126 -1.05 -9.58 17.05
N VAL A 127 -1.23 -10.35 15.98
CA VAL A 127 -0.93 -9.91 14.62
C VAL A 127 -2.23 -9.89 13.81
N CYS A 128 -2.44 -8.86 13.00
CA CYS A 128 -3.61 -8.77 12.13
C CYS A 128 -3.25 -8.37 10.70
N ALA A 129 -4.04 -8.86 9.73
CA ALA A 129 -3.92 -8.51 8.33
C ALA A 129 -5.29 -8.45 7.64
N TYR A 130 -5.59 -7.34 6.95
CA TYR A 130 -6.69 -7.28 6.00
C TYR A 130 -6.25 -7.79 4.63
N LEU A 131 -7.03 -8.69 4.05
CA LEU A 131 -6.75 -9.40 2.80
C LEU A 131 -7.81 -9.09 1.74
N ARG A 132 -7.37 -8.83 0.53
CA ARG A 132 -8.25 -8.59 -0.63
C ARG A 132 -8.09 -9.70 -1.66
N ASP A 133 -9.15 -9.92 -2.43
CA ASP A 133 -9.16 -10.93 -3.48
C ASP A 133 -8.00 -10.72 -4.48
N PRO A 134 -7.42 -11.81 -5.03
CA PRO A 134 -6.23 -11.73 -5.85
C PRO A 134 -6.30 -10.77 -7.04
N ALA A 135 -7.42 -10.81 -7.78
CA ALA A 135 -7.61 -10.02 -9.00
C ALA A 135 -7.76 -8.52 -8.71
N SER A 136 -8.62 -8.15 -7.75
CA SER A 136 -8.80 -6.74 -7.39
C SER A 136 -7.56 -6.15 -6.73
N HIS A 137 -6.86 -6.93 -5.90
CA HIS A 137 -5.59 -6.50 -5.34
C HIS A 137 -4.51 -6.33 -6.42
N PHE A 138 -4.42 -7.22 -7.41
CA PHE A 138 -3.52 -7.06 -8.55
C PHE A 138 -3.78 -5.75 -9.29
N LEU A 139 -5.03 -5.48 -9.68
CA LEU A 139 -5.38 -4.26 -10.40
C LEU A 139 -5.02 -3.01 -9.58
N SER A 140 -5.32 -3.01 -8.27
CA SER A 140 -4.99 -1.89 -7.40
C SER A 140 -3.48 -1.71 -7.18
N SER A 141 -2.71 -2.80 -7.21
CA SER A 141 -1.26 -2.79 -7.08
C SER A 141 -0.59 -2.32 -8.38
N ALA A 142 -1.03 -2.81 -9.54
CA ALA A 142 -0.57 -2.36 -10.85
C ALA A 142 -0.77 -0.84 -11.02
N GLN A 143 -1.94 -0.32 -10.65
CA GLN A 143 -2.19 1.13 -10.61
C GLN A 143 -1.19 1.91 -9.75
N GLN A 144 -0.80 1.36 -8.60
CA GLN A 144 0.16 2.02 -7.70
C GLN A 144 1.58 1.98 -8.25
N ASP A 145 1.93 0.87 -8.88
CA ASP A 145 3.22 0.67 -9.52
C ASP A 145 3.42 1.68 -10.64
N LEU A 146 2.44 1.79 -11.53
CA LEU A 146 2.49 2.66 -12.71
C LEU A 146 2.48 4.17 -12.37
N LYS A 147 2.15 4.53 -11.13
CA LYS A 147 2.33 5.90 -10.61
C LYS A 147 3.80 6.23 -10.31
N LYS A 148 4.69 5.24 -10.21
CA LYS A 148 6.06 5.41 -9.69
C LYS A 148 7.13 4.70 -10.54
N ARG A 149 6.79 3.61 -11.22
CA ARG A 149 7.69 2.76 -12.00
C ARG A 149 7.02 2.33 -13.32
N PRO A 150 7.80 2.04 -14.38
CA PRO A 150 7.25 1.70 -15.69
C PRO A 150 6.55 0.34 -15.74
N ASP A 151 6.82 -0.54 -14.78
CA ASP A 151 6.37 -1.92 -14.78
C ASP A 151 5.52 -2.24 -13.54
N PHE A 152 4.59 -3.17 -13.70
CA PHE A 152 3.79 -3.75 -12.61
C PHE A 152 4.21 -5.20 -12.37
N ALA A 153 4.06 -5.66 -11.13
CA ALA A 153 4.39 -7.03 -10.78
C ALA A 153 3.20 -7.97 -11.05
N ILE A 154 3.47 -9.09 -11.72
CA ILE A 154 2.54 -10.20 -11.80
C ILE A 154 2.54 -10.94 -10.45
N PRO A 155 1.37 -11.26 -9.85
CA PRO A 155 1.34 -11.94 -8.56
C PRO A 155 1.92 -13.36 -8.63
N SER A 156 2.43 -13.85 -7.50
CA SER A 156 2.87 -15.25 -7.35
C SER A 156 1.67 -16.22 -7.35
N ARG A 157 1.93 -17.50 -7.64
CA ARG A 157 0.96 -18.59 -7.43
C ARG A 157 0.66 -18.82 -5.95
N SER A 158 1.67 -18.62 -5.09
CA SER A 158 1.54 -18.57 -3.63
C SER A 158 1.23 -17.12 -3.24
N TYR A 159 -0.04 -16.77 -3.28
CA TYR A 159 -0.48 -15.37 -3.19
C TYR A 159 -0.44 -14.84 -1.76
N PHE A 160 -0.83 -15.68 -0.80
CA PHE A 160 -0.92 -15.38 0.62
C PHE A 160 0.09 -16.20 1.44
N ARG A 161 0.27 -17.48 1.13
CA ARG A 161 0.96 -18.46 1.97
C ARG A 161 2.43 -18.12 2.21
N ASP A 162 3.17 -17.72 1.18
CA ASP A 162 4.58 -17.33 1.32
C ASP A 162 4.78 -16.16 2.29
N THR A 163 3.76 -15.32 2.46
CA THR A 163 3.78 -14.22 3.42
C THR A 163 3.23 -14.65 4.78
N LEU A 164 2.04 -15.26 4.83
CA LEU A 164 1.32 -15.50 6.08
C LEU A 164 1.84 -16.70 6.88
N ASP A 165 2.35 -17.75 6.23
CA ASP A 165 2.79 -18.98 6.91
C ASP A 165 4.03 -18.75 7.79
N PRO A 166 5.06 -17.98 7.37
CA PRO A 166 6.15 -17.57 8.25
C PRO A 166 5.67 -16.80 9.50
N TRP A 167 4.73 -15.86 9.34
CA TRP A 167 4.14 -15.13 10.47
C TRP A 167 3.39 -16.05 11.42
N ARG A 168 2.64 -17.02 10.89
CA ARG A 168 1.92 -18.02 11.69
C ARG A 168 2.86 -18.94 12.47
N LEU A 169 3.97 -19.36 11.86
CA LEU A 169 4.90 -20.35 12.44
C LEU A 169 5.95 -19.74 13.36
N HIS A 170 6.45 -18.55 13.03
CA HIS A 170 7.62 -17.94 13.67
C HIS A 170 7.36 -16.52 14.19
N GLY A 171 6.17 -15.97 13.94
CA GLY A 171 5.80 -14.64 14.40
C GLY A 171 5.63 -14.57 15.93
N PRO A 172 5.54 -13.34 16.46
CA PRO A 172 5.54 -13.10 17.90
C PRO A 172 4.23 -13.47 18.62
N GLY A 173 3.15 -13.75 17.88
CA GLY A 173 1.83 -14.04 18.42
C GLY A 173 0.83 -14.54 17.37
N PRO A 174 -0.41 -14.88 17.77
CA PRO A 174 -1.45 -15.34 16.86
C PRO A 174 -1.74 -14.33 15.74
N LEU A 175 -1.97 -14.86 14.53
CA LEU A 175 -2.27 -14.08 13.34
C LEU A 175 -3.76 -14.20 12.99
N THR A 176 -4.46 -13.07 13.01
CA THR A 176 -5.84 -12.95 12.55
C THR A 176 -5.90 -12.32 11.18
N CYS A 177 -6.49 -13.01 10.20
CA CYS A 177 -6.73 -12.47 8.87
C CYS A 177 -8.20 -12.08 8.71
N VAL A 178 -8.46 -10.93 8.07
CA VAL A 178 -9.81 -10.41 7.85
C VAL A 178 -9.99 -10.10 6.38
N ARG A 179 -11.13 -10.48 5.80
CA ARG A 179 -11.46 -10.14 4.43
C ARG A 179 -11.77 -8.65 4.30
N PHE A 180 -11.09 -7.98 3.37
CA PHE A 180 -11.32 -6.59 3.05
C PHE A 180 -12.49 -6.46 2.07
N ALA A 181 -13.71 -6.42 2.62
CA ALA A 181 -14.92 -6.19 1.87
C ALA A 181 -15.88 -5.31 2.64
N ARG A 182 -16.42 -4.27 1.99
CA ARG A 182 -17.32 -3.30 2.65
C ARG A 182 -18.52 -3.94 3.34
N SER A 183 -19.02 -5.06 2.81
CA SER A 183 -20.13 -5.82 3.40
C SER A 183 -19.79 -6.50 4.72
N GLU A 184 -18.51 -6.71 5.03
CA GLU A 184 -18.04 -7.40 6.25
C GLU A 184 -17.31 -6.48 7.23
N LEU A 185 -16.90 -5.29 6.79
CA LEU A 185 -16.29 -4.29 7.65
C LEU A 185 -17.37 -3.60 8.49
N ALA A 186 -17.13 -3.47 9.79
CA ALA A 186 -18.01 -2.71 10.67
C ALA A 186 -18.17 -1.26 10.16
N GLY A 187 -19.41 -0.76 10.12
CA GLY A 187 -19.71 0.56 9.55
C GLY A 187 -19.40 0.69 8.05
N GLN A 188 -19.13 -0.41 7.34
CA GLN A 188 -18.64 -0.46 5.96
C GLN A 188 -17.32 0.31 5.76
N ASP A 189 -16.58 0.52 6.85
CA ASP A 189 -15.39 1.33 6.91
C ASP A 189 -14.27 0.58 7.66
N VAL A 190 -13.09 0.55 7.04
CA VAL A 190 -11.97 -0.23 7.56
C VAL A 190 -11.37 0.38 8.82
N VAL A 191 -11.45 1.70 8.97
CA VAL A 191 -10.98 2.38 10.18
C VAL A 191 -11.90 2.00 11.33
N THR A 192 -13.22 2.07 11.11
CA THR A 192 -14.23 1.67 12.08
C THR A 192 -14.09 0.20 12.48
N ASP A 193 -13.96 -0.71 11.51
CA ASP A 193 -13.72 -2.13 11.77
C ASP A 193 -12.45 -2.35 12.59
N PHE A 194 -11.33 -1.73 12.21
CA PHE A 194 -10.06 -1.87 12.93
C PHE A 194 -10.15 -1.36 14.37
N CYS A 195 -10.80 -0.20 14.57
CA CYS A 195 -10.99 0.42 15.87
C CYS A 195 -11.79 -0.48 16.81
N GLN A 196 -12.91 -1.03 16.33
CA GLN A 196 -13.80 -1.87 17.11
C GLN A 196 -13.22 -3.27 17.34
N ARG A 197 -12.68 -3.89 16.28
CA ARG A 197 -12.22 -5.29 16.30
C ARG A 197 -10.91 -5.47 17.06
N PHE A 198 -9.96 -4.54 16.93
CA PHE A 198 -8.61 -4.74 17.46
C PHE A 198 -8.18 -3.69 18.50
N ALA A 199 -8.51 -2.42 18.30
CA ALA A 199 -8.06 -1.37 19.21
C ALA A 199 -8.97 -1.24 20.46
N GLY A 200 -10.24 -1.63 20.34
CA GLY A 200 -11.25 -1.43 21.38
C GLY A 200 -11.57 0.05 21.61
N ILE A 201 -11.62 0.83 20.53
CA ILE A 201 -11.90 2.27 20.56
C ILE A 201 -13.13 2.59 19.70
N ASP A 202 -13.91 3.58 20.15
CA ASP A 202 -14.98 4.16 19.34
C ASP A 202 -14.40 5.32 18.51
N PRO A 203 -14.39 5.24 17.16
CA PRO A 203 -13.91 6.33 16.32
C PRO A 203 -14.88 7.52 16.25
N ALA A 204 -16.04 7.48 16.93
CA ALA A 204 -16.97 8.59 16.97
C ALA A 204 -16.30 9.89 17.47
N GLY A 205 -16.49 10.99 16.73
CA GLY A 205 -15.91 12.29 17.06
C GLY A 205 -14.42 12.43 16.72
N ALA A 206 -13.81 11.44 16.05
CA ALA A 206 -12.42 11.54 15.61
C ALA A 206 -12.24 12.60 14.53
N LYS A 207 -11.02 13.15 14.45
CA LYS A 207 -10.60 13.95 13.32
C LYS A 207 -10.48 13.02 12.11
N HIS A 208 -11.37 13.21 11.14
CA HIS A 208 -11.24 12.56 9.85
C HIS A 208 -10.19 13.30 9.03
N SER A 209 -9.17 12.59 8.54
CA SER A 209 -8.26 13.19 7.57
C SER A 209 -9.04 13.43 6.28
N ALA A 210 -9.02 14.67 5.76
CA ALA A 210 -9.65 15.05 4.49
C ALA A 210 -8.98 14.40 3.25
N THR A 211 -8.18 13.35 3.41
CA THR A 211 -7.28 12.81 2.38
C THR A 211 -7.70 11.45 1.82
N GLU A 212 -8.99 11.14 1.81
CA GLU A 212 -9.52 10.09 0.92
C GLU A 212 -9.92 10.66 -0.44
N ASP A 213 -9.02 11.42 -1.07
CA ASP A 213 -9.11 11.60 -2.50
C ASP A 213 -8.68 10.29 -3.15
N ASN A 214 -9.68 9.45 -3.44
CA ASN A 214 -9.63 8.30 -4.34
C ASN A 214 -9.19 8.75 -5.75
N THR A 215 -7.95 9.24 -5.88
CA THR A 215 -7.31 9.62 -7.14
C THR A 215 -6.79 8.35 -7.81
N SER A 216 -7.72 7.45 -8.14
CA SER A 216 -7.49 6.44 -9.17
C SER A 216 -7.22 7.17 -10.48
N LEU A 217 -6.17 6.76 -11.19
CA LEU A 217 -5.99 7.17 -12.58
C LEU A 217 -6.93 6.31 -13.44
N SER A 218 -7.47 6.88 -14.51
CA SER A 218 -8.07 6.10 -15.59
C SER A 218 -7.04 5.17 -16.24
N PRO A 219 -7.46 4.11 -16.96
CA PRO A 219 -6.56 3.29 -17.77
C PRO A 219 -5.69 4.11 -18.72
N GLU A 220 -6.26 5.14 -19.36
CA GLU A 220 -5.56 6.00 -20.31
C GLU A 220 -4.47 6.82 -19.61
N ALA A 221 -4.77 7.36 -18.42
CA ALA A 221 -3.79 8.09 -17.63
C ALA A 221 -2.69 7.18 -17.07
N MET A 222 -3.02 5.92 -16.73
CA MET A 222 -2.02 4.91 -16.38
C MET A 222 -1.11 4.61 -17.59
N GLU A 223 -1.67 4.48 -18.79
CA GLU A 223 -0.92 4.21 -20.01
C GLU A 223 0.04 5.37 -20.34
N ILE A 224 -0.42 6.63 -20.26
CA ILE A 224 0.44 7.81 -20.44
C ILE A 224 1.58 7.81 -19.42
N MET A 225 1.29 7.55 -18.14
CA MET A 225 2.33 7.46 -17.11
C MET A 225 3.34 6.35 -17.42
N GLN A 226 2.88 5.19 -17.88
CA GLN A 226 3.75 4.08 -18.26
C GLN A 226 4.68 4.47 -19.42
N ARG A 227 4.11 5.01 -20.50
CA ARG A 227 4.86 5.47 -21.67
C ARG A 227 5.90 6.52 -21.30
N TYR A 228 5.54 7.47 -20.43
CA TYR A 228 6.47 8.48 -19.91
C TYR A 228 7.62 7.85 -19.11
N LEU A 229 7.31 6.92 -18.19
CA LEU A 229 8.31 6.26 -17.37
C LEU A 229 9.24 5.32 -18.17
N ARG A 230 8.78 4.83 -19.32
CA ARG A 230 9.57 4.07 -20.29
C ARG A 230 10.37 4.95 -21.26
N GLY A 231 10.15 6.26 -21.26
CA GLY A 231 10.78 7.18 -22.21
C GLY A 231 10.17 7.10 -23.62
N GLU A 232 8.99 6.53 -23.78
CA GLU A 232 8.25 6.46 -25.06
C GLU A 232 7.57 7.79 -25.39
N ILE A 233 7.35 8.64 -24.38
CA ILE A 233 6.86 10.02 -24.54
C ILE A 233 7.67 10.97 -23.65
N ASP A 234 7.90 12.18 -24.15
CA ASP A 234 8.60 13.22 -23.40
C ASP A 234 7.67 13.96 -22.43
N ALA A 235 8.25 14.50 -21.37
CA ALA A 235 7.54 15.47 -20.54
C ALA A 235 7.29 16.76 -21.34
N PRO A 236 6.12 17.41 -21.22
CA PRO A 236 5.76 18.57 -22.03
C PRO A 236 6.65 19.80 -21.74
N THR A 237 7.31 19.84 -20.57
CA THR A 237 8.30 20.87 -20.24
C THR A 237 9.43 20.33 -19.37
N ARG A 238 10.57 21.03 -19.34
CA ARG A 238 11.70 20.74 -18.44
C ARG A 238 11.30 20.75 -16.96
N TYR A 239 10.28 21.52 -16.57
CA TYR A 239 9.77 21.54 -15.19
C TYR A 239 9.19 20.18 -14.79
N HIS A 240 8.41 19.57 -15.68
CA HIS A 240 7.79 18.26 -15.47
C HIS A 240 8.82 17.13 -15.59
N ALA A 241 9.79 17.25 -16.51
CA ALA A 241 10.89 16.29 -16.65
C ALA A 241 11.76 16.15 -15.38
N LYS A 242 11.90 17.22 -14.59
CA LYS A 242 12.78 17.23 -13.39
C LYS A 242 12.33 16.28 -12.27
N ARG A 243 11.03 15.99 -12.16
CA ARG A 243 10.48 15.15 -11.08
C ARG A 243 9.24 14.43 -11.56
N THR A 244 9.23 13.09 -11.51
CA THR A 244 8.09 12.23 -11.86
C THR A 244 6.79 12.67 -11.18
N GLN A 245 6.85 13.11 -9.91
CA GLN A 245 5.68 13.56 -9.16
C GLN A 245 5.00 14.79 -9.80
N ARG A 246 5.74 15.64 -10.54
CA ARG A 246 5.18 16.78 -11.27
C ARG A 246 4.44 16.33 -12.52
N MET A 247 5.02 15.37 -13.26
CA MET A 247 4.33 14.77 -14.41
C MET A 247 3.06 14.05 -13.95
N LYS A 248 3.15 13.25 -12.88
CA LYS A 248 1.99 12.60 -12.27
C LYS A 248 0.89 13.58 -11.90
N ALA A 249 1.22 14.69 -11.23
CA ALA A 249 0.22 15.69 -10.86
C ALA A 249 -0.46 16.32 -12.09
N LEU A 250 0.32 16.61 -13.15
CA LEU A 250 -0.21 17.10 -14.42
C LEU A 250 -1.17 16.10 -15.08
N VAL A 251 -0.77 14.82 -15.14
CA VAL A 251 -1.61 13.74 -15.70
C VAL A 251 -2.89 13.56 -14.88
N GLN A 252 -2.81 13.58 -13.56
CA GLN A 252 -3.98 13.47 -12.68
C GLN A 252 -4.99 14.59 -12.90
N GLU A 253 -4.52 15.82 -13.07
CA GLU A 253 -5.37 16.98 -13.34
C GLU A 253 -6.00 16.90 -14.73
N ALA A 254 -5.21 16.55 -15.75
CA ALA A 254 -5.71 16.36 -17.10
C ALA A 254 -6.77 15.24 -17.16
N ASP A 255 -6.55 14.13 -16.44
CA ASP A 255 -7.47 12.99 -16.39
C ASP A 255 -8.83 13.38 -15.80
N GLY A 256 -8.82 14.24 -14.76
CA GLY A 256 -10.02 14.80 -14.16
C GLY A 256 -10.74 15.82 -15.04
N ASN A 257 -10.01 16.55 -15.90
CA ASN A 257 -10.59 17.54 -16.81
C ASN A 257 -11.19 16.91 -18.08
N CYS A 258 -10.65 15.77 -18.53
CA CYS A 258 -11.11 15.11 -19.75
C CYS A 258 -12.42 14.33 -19.52
N PRO A 259 -13.46 14.53 -20.35
CA PRO A 259 -14.71 13.77 -20.25
C PRO A 259 -14.52 12.30 -20.64
N GLY A 260 -15.31 11.40 -20.06
CA GLY A 260 -15.19 9.95 -20.30
C GLY A 260 -14.28 9.21 -19.32
N PHE A 261 -14.03 9.77 -18.14
CA PHE A 261 -13.31 9.07 -17.08
C PHE A 261 -14.00 7.74 -16.76
N SER A 262 -13.23 6.66 -16.80
CA SER A 262 -13.67 5.34 -16.35
C SER A 262 -12.68 4.80 -15.31
N ARG A 263 -13.21 4.08 -14.31
CA ARG A 263 -12.35 3.37 -13.38
C ARG A 263 -11.69 2.20 -14.11
N PRO A 264 -10.40 1.92 -13.85
CA PRO A 264 -9.75 0.75 -14.43
C PRO A 264 -10.51 -0.53 -14.13
N ARG A 265 -10.64 -1.37 -15.16
CA ARG A 265 -11.21 -2.71 -15.08
C ARG A 265 -10.26 -3.66 -15.79
N LEU A 266 -10.10 -4.85 -15.23
CA LEU A 266 -9.36 -5.92 -15.90
C LEU A 266 -10.05 -6.28 -17.20
N ARG A 267 -9.26 -6.59 -18.24
CA ARG A 267 -9.79 -7.20 -19.46
C ARG A 267 -10.43 -8.55 -19.17
N ASP A 268 -11.39 -8.91 -20.01
CA ASP A 268 -12.10 -10.18 -19.93
C ASP A 268 -11.11 -11.37 -19.89
N GLY A 269 -11.37 -12.32 -18.99
CA GLY A 269 -10.54 -13.51 -18.84
C GLY A 269 -9.30 -13.33 -17.95
N LEU A 270 -8.88 -12.09 -17.62
CA LEU A 270 -7.75 -11.87 -16.73
C LEU A 270 -8.09 -12.06 -15.26
N LYS A 271 -9.31 -11.70 -14.84
CA LYS A 271 -9.78 -11.94 -13.48
C LYS A 271 -9.71 -13.44 -13.18
N GLU A 272 -10.30 -14.25 -14.05
CA GLU A 272 -10.36 -15.70 -13.96
C GLU A 272 -8.95 -16.32 -14.00
N ALA A 273 -8.06 -15.79 -14.84
CA ALA A 273 -6.67 -16.27 -14.90
C ALA A 273 -5.89 -15.93 -13.62
N ILE A 274 -6.05 -14.74 -13.05
CA ILE A 274 -5.36 -14.37 -11.80
C ILE A 274 -5.86 -15.23 -10.63
N GLU A 275 -7.17 -15.44 -10.56
CA GLU A 275 -7.81 -16.25 -9.53
C GLU A 275 -7.41 -17.73 -9.65
N ALA A 276 -7.42 -18.30 -10.87
CA ALA A 276 -6.98 -19.67 -11.12
C ALA A 276 -5.50 -19.92 -10.80
N ARG A 277 -4.66 -18.87 -10.85
CA ARG A 277 -3.24 -18.97 -10.45
C ARG A 277 -3.03 -18.98 -8.94
N ALA A 278 -3.97 -18.45 -8.16
CA ALA A 278 -3.86 -18.42 -6.70
C ALA A 278 -4.14 -19.81 -6.13
N GLN A 279 -3.08 -20.59 -5.89
CA GLN A 279 -3.18 -22.01 -5.50
C GLN A 279 -3.29 -22.24 -3.99
N ASP A 280 -3.40 -21.16 -3.21
CA ASP A 280 -3.37 -21.19 -1.75
C ASP A 280 -4.65 -20.63 -1.10
N LEU A 281 -5.73 -20.45 -1.87
CA LEU A 281 -7.02 -20.00 -1.35
C LEU A 281 -7.67 -21.04 -0.41
N ASP A 282 -7.58 -22.33 -0.76
CA ASP A 282 -8.07 -23.42 0.12
C ASP A 282 -7.27 -23.48 1.43
N TRP A 283 -5.94 -23.27 1.34
CA TRP A 283 -5.08 -23.20 2.52
C TRP A 283 -5.45 -21.99 3.39
N LEU A 284 -5.74 -20.83 2.78
CA LEU A 284 -6.14 -19.62 3.49
C LEU A 284 -7.45 -19.82 4.26
N ASP A 285 -8.43 -20.47 3.63
CA ASP A 285 -9.70 -20.82 4.28
C ASP A 285 -9.50 -21.81 5.44
N GLN A 286 -8.79 -22.91 5.20
CA GLN A 286 -8.55 -23.93 6.23
C GLN A 286 -7.74 -23.39 7.42
N THR A 287 -6.82 -22.45 7.17
CA THR A 287 -5.90 -21.94 8.19
C THR A 287 -6.47 -20.74 8.95
N PHE A 288 -7.18 -19.84 8.27
CA PHE A 288 -7.64 -18.57 8.84
C PHE A 288 -9.16 -18.33 8.72
N GLY A 289 -9.91 -19.22 8.06
CA GLY A 289 -11.35 -19.05 7.82
C GLY A 289 -11.69 -17.91 6.85
N VAL A 290 -10.73 -17.46 6.04
CA VAL A 290 -10.94 -16.36 5.08
C VAL A 290 -11.28 -16.95 3.71
N ARG A 291 -12.50 -16.65 3.23
CA ARG A 291 -13.00 -17.06 1.91
C ARG A 291 -13.31 -15.84 1.04
N PHE A 292 -13.15 -15.99 -0.26
CA PHE A 292 -13.61 -14.99 -1.24
C PHE A 292 -14.77 -15.59 -2.03
N PRO A 293 -16.04 -15.38 -1.60
CA PRO A 293 -17.19 -16.07 -2.19
C PRO A 293 -17.43 -15.72 -3.67
N ASP A 294 -16.91 -14.58 -4.12
CA ASP A 294 -16.98 -14.14 -5.51
C ASP A 294 -16.00 -14.88 -6.44
N ILE A 295 -15.12 -15.72 -5.88
CA ILE A 295 -14.19 -16.59 -6.61
C ILE A 295 -14.82 -17.98 -6.67
N GLY A 296 -15.25 -18.36 -7.87
CA GLY A 296 -15.78 -19.69 -8.13
C GLY A 296 -14.68 -20.76 -8.26
N GLN A 297 -15.08 -21.97 -8.64
CA GLN A 297 -14.12 -23.01 -9.04
C GLN A 297 -13.30 -22.53 -10.25
N PRO A 298 -11.97 -22.73 -10.25
CA PRO A 298 -11.12 -22.30 -11.36
C PRO A 298 -11.60 -22.91 -12.68
N ALA A 299 -11.94 -22.05 -13.64
CA ALA A 299 -12.33 -22.48 -14.99
C ALA A 299 -11.12 -22.83 -15.88
N LEU A 300 -9.90 -22.55 -15.41
CA LEU A 300 -8.64 -22.74 -16.10
C LEU A 300 -7.68 -23.56 -15.24
N SER A 301 -6.87 -24.41 -15.86
CA SER A 301 -5.70 -24.97 -15.18
C SER A 301 -4.66 -23.88 -14.87
N PRO A 302 -3.80 -24.06 -13.85
CA PRO A 302 -2.74 -23.10 -13.56
C PRO A 302 -1.80 -22.80 -14.73
N GLU A 303 -1.54 -23.80 -15.59
CA GLU A 303 -0.69 -23.67 -16.76
C GLU A 303 -1.33 -22.80 -17.86
N GLU A 304 -2.63 -22.99 -18.12
CA GLU A 304 -3.41 -22.14 -19.03
C GLU A 304 -3.51 -20.71 -18.50
N ALA A 305 -3.71 -20.56 -17.18
CA ALA A 305 -3.79 -19.28 -16.53
C ALA A 305 -2.44 -18.54 -16.57
N ASP A 306 -1.32 -19.23 -16.37
CA ASP A 306 0.03 -18.68 -16.59
C ASP A 306 0.23 -18.24 -18.04
N GLN A 307 -0.24 -19.01 -19.03
CA GLN A 307 -0.11 -18.64 -20.43
C GLN A 307 -0.88 -17.35 -20.75
N ARG A 308 -2.05 -17.12 -20.16
CA ARG A 308 -2.82 -15.88 -20.33
C ARG A 308 -2.18 -14.65 -19.71
N ILE A 309 -1.40 -14.83 -18.66
CA ILE A 309 -0.77 -13.73 -17.91
C ILE A 309 0.69 -13.52 -18.34
N ARG A 310 1.27 -14.50 -19.05
CA ARG A 310 2.64 -14.41 -19.57
C ARG A 310 2.74 -13.26 -20.57
N GLY A 311 3.72 -12.38 -20.33
CA GLY A 311 4.04 -11.28 -21.24
C GLY A 311 3.19 -10.01 -21.06
N LEU A 312 2.23 -10.01 -20.13
CA LEU A 312 1.54 -8.77 -19.75
C LEU A 312 2.58 -7.76 -19.25
N SER A 313 2.70 -6.65 -19.96
CA SER A 313 3.68 -5.62 -19.66
C SER A 313 3.15 -4.22 -19.88
N ARG A 314 2.07 -4.06 -20.65
CA ARG A 314 1.42 -2.77 -20.91
C ARG A 314 0.13 -2.63 -20.13
N VAL A 315 -0.25 -1.39 -19.86
CA VAL A 315 -1.59 -1.08 -19.33
C VAL A 315 -2.66 -1.59 -20.26
N SER A 316 -2.48 -1.44 -21.57
CA SER A 316 -3.38 -1.96 -22.59
C SER A 316 -3.52 -3.49 -22.57
N ASP A 317 -2.57 -4.23 -22.01
CA ASP A 317 -2.67 -5.69 -21.86
C ASP A 317 -3.58 -6.06 -20.67
N VAL A 318 -3.66 -5.18 -19.66
CA VAL A 318 -4.36 -5.43 -18.39
C VAL A 318 -5.74 -4.79 -18.36
N CYS A 319 -5.86 -3.57 -18.89
CA CYS A 319 -7.08 -2.77 -18.89
C CYS A 319 -7.53 -2.49 -20.33
N VAL A 320 -8.84 -2.29 -20.49
CA VAL A 320 -9.39 -1.68 -21.71
C VAL A 320 -9.04 -0.19 -21.67
N THR A 321 -8.47 0.31 -22.76
CA THR A 321 -8.14 1.72 -22.95
C THR A 321 -8.84 2.25 -24.20
N ASP A 322 -9.27 3.51 -24.14
CA ASP A 322 -9.89 4.21 -25.27
C ASP A 322 -8.83 5.09 -25.99
N PRO A 323 -8.45 4.76 -27.24
CA PRO A 323 -7.48 5.55 -28.01
C PRO A 323 -7.86 7.02 -28.17
N ASP A 324 -9.13 7.32 -28.41
CA ASP A 324 -9.60 8.69 -28.61
C ASP A 324 -9.45 9.51 -27.32
N ARG A 325 -9.71 8.87 -26.18
CA ARG A 325 -9.49 9.47 -24.87
C ARG A 325 -7.99 9.65 -24.57
N ILE A 326 -7.12 8.73 -24.98
CA ILE A 326 -5.66 8.90 -24.84
C ILE A 326 -5.21 10.17 -25.58
N GLU A 327 -5.65 10.36 -26.82
CA GLU A 327 -5.33 11.56 -27.61
C GLU A 327 -5.87 12.84 -26.95
N ALA A 328 -7.12 12.83 -26.50
CA ALA A 328 -7.73 13.96 -25.79
C ALA A 328 -6.97 14.30 -24.50
N LEU A 329 -6.53 13.28 -23.75
CA LEU A 329 -5.77 13.44 -22.52
C LEU A 329 -4.37 14.01 -22.80
N GLN A 330 -3.70 13.59 -23.86
CA GLN A 330 -2.42 14.16 -24.28
C GLN A 330 -2.57 15.63 -24.70
N ALA A 331 -3.63 15.99 -25.42
CA ALA A 331 -3.93 17.37 -25.78
C ALA A 331 -4.16 18.25 -24.54
N GLU A 332 -4.91 17.75 -23.55
CA GLU A 332 -5.15 18.47 -22.30
C GLU A 332 -3.88 18.64 -21.46
N ILE A 333 -3.03 17.62 -21.39
CA ILE A 333 -1.70 17.69 -20.76
C ILE A 333 -0.87 18.81 -21.41
N ALA A 334 -0.86 18.89 -22.74
CA ALA A 334 -0.14 19.93 -23.48
C ALA A 334 -0.71 21.33 -23.19
N ARG A 335 -2.04 21.48 -23.18
CA ARG A 335 -2.74 22.73 -22.87
C ARG A 335 -2.43 23.23 -21.46
N LEU A 336 -2.55 22.37 -20.44
CA LEU A 336 -2.23 22.68 -19.05
C LEU A 336 -0.76 23.06 -18.88
N ALA A 337 0.15 22.36 -19.55
CA ALA A 337 1.58 22.65 -19.51
C ALA A 337 1.92 24.01 -20.15
N ALA A 338 1.26 24.39 -21.25
CA ALA A 338 1.44 25.67 -21.92
C ALA A 338 0.99 26.85 -21.03
N GLY A 339 -0.19 26.74 -20.39
CA GLY A 339 -0.68 27.77 -19.47
C GLY A 339 0.27 28.02 -18.29
N ARG A 340 0.92 26.96 -17.79
CA ARG A 340 1.92 27.08 -16.71
C ARG A 340 3.22 27.74 -17.16
N ARG A 341 3.68 27.47 -18.39
CA ARG A 341 4.87 28.12 -18.97
C ARG A 341 4.70 29.65 -18.98
N SER A 342 3.56 30.11 -19.48
CA SER A 342 3.20 31.54 -19.50
C SER A 342 3.28 32.18 -18.10
N LEU A 343 2.72 31.52 -17.08
CA LEU A 343 2.77 32.00 -15.70
C LEU A 343 4.20 32.05 -15.15
N PHE A 344 5.00 30.99 -15.32
CA PHE A 344 6.39 30.98 -14.86
C PHE A 344 7.26 32.03 -15.55
N ASP A 345 7.03 32.29 -16.84
CA ASP A 345 7.73 33.33 -17.60
C ASP A 345 7.31 34.75 -17.15
N LEU A 346 6.04 34.95 -16.77
CA LEU A 346 5.53 36.19 -16.15
C LEU A 346 6.17 36.45 -14.76
N PHE A 347 6.27 35.42 -13.91
CA PHE A 347 6.92 35.54 -12.60
C PHE A 347 8.43 35.79 -12.70
N ALA A 348 9.10 35.19 -13.69
CA ALA A 348 10.52 35.43 -13.93
C ALA A 348 10.82 36.88 -14.35
N ARG A 349 9.89 37.55 -15.04
CA ARG A 349 10.02 38.97 -15.42
C ARG A 349 9.67 39.94 -14.29
N GLY A 350 8.84 39.54 -13.33
CA GLY A 350 8.48 40.37 -12.17
C GLY A 350 9.52 40.41 -11.04
N ALA A 351 10.43 39.43 -10.99
CA ALA A 351 11.52 39.38 -10.00
C ALA A 351 12.81 40.10 -10.46
N SER A 352 12.77 40.75 -11.62
CA SER A 352 13.90 41.52 -12.20
C SER A 352 13.65 43.03 -12.24
N ASN A 353 12.68 43.53 -11.48
CA ASN A 353 12.44 44.96 -11.27
C ASN A 353 12.65 45.34 -9.81
#